data_AF-A0A8J6II12-F1
#
_entry.id   AF-A0A8J6II12-F1
#
_cell.length_a   1.000
_cell.length_b   1.000
_cell.length_c   1.000
_cell.angle_alpha   90.00
_cell.angle_beta   90.00
_cell.angle_gamma   90.00
#
_symmetry.space_group_name_H-M   'P 1'
#
loop_
_entity.id
_entity.type
_entity.pdbx_description
1 polymer ?
#
loop_
_entity_poly.entity_id
_entity_poly.type
_entity_poly.pdbx_seq_one_letter_code
_entity_poly.pdbx_strand_id
1 'polypeptide(L)'
;MINRGSILFAACAALMLAACGGDDEAAREDAAPAETAPAPETAEAAPEEPLDIPAEDRAQLVEACVADTGNSEAACECAADQAAERLDGRVYAFFSAKLAGNDDRADDIMGQMTLSDLQDTATTMQVIFVECQLNLPD
;
A
#
# COMPACT_ATOMS: atom_id res chain seq x y z
N MET A 1 23.61 33.57 -14.66
CA MET A 1 22.37 32.82 -14.31
C MET A 1 22.27 32.83 -12.79
N ILE A 2 21.21 33.43 -12.26
CA ILE A 2 21.09 33.80 -10.83
C ILE A 2 20.57 32.60 -10.04
N ASN A 3 21.40 32.16 -9.09
CA ASN A 3 21.17 31.08 -8.15
C ASN A 3 20.11 31.54 -7.11
N ARG A 4 18.87 31.04 -7.19
CA ARG A 4 17.78 31.34 -6.25
C ARG A 4 17.77 30.30 -5.14
N GLY A 5 18.69 30.49 -4.21
CA GLY A 5 18.78 29.73 -2.97
C GLY A 5 17.67 30.08 -1.98
N SER A 6 17.20 29.03 -1.31
CA SER A 6 17.22 28.91 0.15
C SER A 6 16.62 30.06 0.96
N ILE A 7 15.29 30.18 1.03
CA ILE A 7 14.62 30.82 2.17
C ILE A 7 13.26 30.13 2.36
N LEU A 8 12.92 29.82 3.62
CA LEU A 8 11.64 29.32 4.17
C LEU A 8 11.54 27.81 4.43
N PHE A 9 12.12 27.34 5.54
CA PHE A 9 11.50 26.28 6.38
C PHE A 9 12.07 26.38 7.80
N ALA A 10 11.62 27.39 8.56
CA ALA A 10 11.96 27.55 9.96
C ALA A 10 10.76 28.10 10.75
N ALA A 11 9.66 27.34 10.83
CA ALA A 11 8.53 27.65 11.71
C ALA A 11 7.51 26.49 11.86
N CYS A 12 7.92 25.27 12.25
CA CYS A 12 6.96 24.19 12.56
C CYS A 12 7.34 23.31 13.76
N ALA A 13 8.16 23.78 14.70
CA ALA A 13 8.65 22.96 15.83
C ALA A 13 7.93 23.19 17.17
N ALA A 14 6.81 23.93 17.22
CA ALA A 14 6.22 24.39 18.49
C ALA A 14 4.86 23.78 18.88
N LEU A 15 4.29 22.83 18.12
CA LEU A 15 2.91 22.34 18.35
C LEU A 15 2.78 20.88 18.85
N MET A 16 3.87 20.12 19.01
CA MET A 16 3.80 18.68 19.35
C MET A 16 3.92 18.35 20.87
N LEU A 17 3.73 19.32 21.77
CA LEU A 17 3.93 19.12 23.22
C LEU A 17 2.66 19.17 24.08
N ALA A 18 1.46 19.09 23.48
CA ALA A 18 0.19 19.23 24.22
C ALA A 18 -0.74 18.00 24.18
N ALA A 19 -0.30 16.82 23.73
CA ALA A 19 -1.19 15.66 23.53
C ALA A 19 -0.89 14.40 24.40
N CYS A 20 0.09 14.44 25.30
CA CYS A 20 0.33 13.36 26.28
C CYS A 20 0.19 13.92 27.69
N GLY A 21 -1.01 13.88 28.25
CA GLY A 21 -1.23 14.30 29.62
C GLY A 21 -2.70 14.24 30.01
N GLY A 22 -3.17 13.04 30.33
CA GLY A 22 -4.52 12.79 30.81
C GLY A 22 -4.65 11.35 31.29
N ASP A 23 -4.10 11.08 32.48
CA ASP A 23 -4.55 10.02 33.36
C ASP A 23 -6.08 10.06 33.48
N ASP A 24 -6.77 8.95 33.22
CA ASP A 24 -8.08 8.72 33.82
C ASP A 24 -8.29 7.25 34.16
N GLU A 25 -8.90 7.09 35.32
CA GLU A 25 -8.79 5.99 36.26
C GLU A 25 -10.03 5.09 36.13
N ALA A 26 -9.81 3.78 36.15
CA ALA A 26 -10.75 2.75 36.65
C ALA A 26 -12.24 2.87 36.27
N ALA A 27 -12.61 2.24 35.15
CA ALA A 27 -13.90 1.55 35.04
C ALA A 27 -13.65 0.10 34.60
N ARG A 28 -13.56 -0.80 35.60
CA ARG A 28 -13.75 -2.24 35.37
C ARG A 28 -15.23 -2.44 35.04
N GLU A 29 -15.56 -2.39 33.76
CA GLU A 29 -16.83 -2.90 33.26
C GLU A 29 -16.78 -4.44 33.25
N ASP A 30 -17.84 -5.00 33.79
CA ASP A 30 -18.19 -6.41 33.88
C ASP A 30 -18.08 -7.04 32.47
N ALA A 31 -17.03 -7.83 32.24
CA ALA A 31 -16.84 -8.54 31.00
C ALA A 31 -17.89 -9.65 30.89
N ALA A 32 -19.00 -9.34 30.23
CA ALA A 32 -19.94 -10.34 29.75
C ALA A 32 -19.16 -11.40 28.93
N PRO A 33 -19.47 -12.69 29.08
CA PRO A 33 -18.84 -13.73 28.29
C PRO A 33 -19.08 -13.43 26.81
N ALA A 34 -17.99 -13.17 26.08
CA ALA A 34 -18.02 -13.00 24.63
C ALA A 34 -18.65 -14.26 24.03
N GLU A 35 -19.87 -14.12 23.52
CA GLU A 35 -20.52 -15.14 22.72
C GLU A 35 -19.63 -15.39 21.51
N THR A 36 -18.99 -16.56 21.46
CA THR A 36 -18.08 -16.96 20.40
C THR A 36 -18.85 -16.97 19.09
N ALA A 37 -18.77 -15.87 18.33
CA ALA A 37 -19.31 -15.83 16.99
C ALA A 37 -18.66 -16.97 16.17
N PRO A 38 -19.46 -17.74 15.40
CA PRO A 38 -18.91 -18.80 14.57
C PRO A 38 -17.83 -18.22 13.67
N ALA A 39 -16.69 -18.92 13.60
CA ALA A 39 -15.60 -18.56 12.71
C ALA A 39 -16.17 -18.39 11.30
N PRO A 40 -15.86 -17.28 10.58
CA PRO A 40 -16.31 -17.09 9.22
C PRO A 40 -15.86 -18.32 8.41
N GLU A 41 -16.82 -19.02 7.80
CA GLU A 41 -16.52 -20.05 6.82
C GLU A 41 -15.71 -19.37 5.71
N THR A 42 -14.43 -19.75 5.61
CA THR A 42 -13.55 -19.36 4.52
C THR A 42 -14.21 -19.83 3.22
N ALA A 43 -14.94 -18.94 2.56
CA ALA A 43 -15.45 -19.20 1.23
C ALA A 43 -14.22 -19.50 0.36
N GLU A 44 -14.13 -20.75 -0.09
CA GLU A 44 -13.09 -21.21 -0.99
C GLU A 44 -13.19 -20.36 -2.26
N ALA A 45 -12.28 -19.39 -2.40
CA ALA A 45 -12.27 -18.47 -3.52
C ALA A 45 -12.19 -19.30 -4.80
N ALA A 46 -13.14 -19.08 -5.71
CA ALA A 46 -13.11 -19.70 -7.01
C ALA A 46 -11.75 -19.40 -7.67
N PRO A 47 -11.13 -20.35 -8.40
CA PRO A 47 -9.87 -20.10 -9.06
C PRO A 47 -10.03 -18.93 -10.04
N GLU A 48 -9.42 -17.80 -9.72
CA GLU A 48 -9.44 -16.62 -10.57
C GLU A 48 -8.57 -16.91 -11.80
N GLU A 49 -9.10 -16.68 -13.00
CA GLU A 49 -8.29 -16.75 -14.21
C GLU A 49 -7.16 -15.71 -14.11
N PRO A 50 -5.91 -16.04 -14.50
CA PRO A 50 -4.82 -15.08 -14.52
C PRO A 50 -5.21 -13.87 -15.35
N LEU A 51 -5.33 -12.71 -14.72
CA LEU A 51 -5.51 -11.45 -15.43
C LEU A 51 -4.22 -11.15 -16.19
N ASP A 52 -4.33 -11.05 -17.51
CA ASP A 52 -3.20 -10.71 -18.38
C ASP A 52 -2.85 -9.23 -18.18
N ILE A 53 -1.72 -8.99 -17.51
CA ILE A 53 -1.29 -7.64 -17.14
C ILE A 53 -0.50 -7.06 -18.31
N PRO A 54 -0.97 -5.95 -18.93
CA PRO A 54 -0.25 -5.34 -20.04
C PRO A 54 1.18 -4.97 -19.64
N ALA A 55 2.14 -5.21 -20.54
CA ALA A 55 3.53 -4.81 -20.30
C ALA A 55 3.70 -3.29 -20.07
N GLU A 56 2.76 -2.46 -20.56
CA GLU A 56 2.79 -1.01 -20.30
C GLU A 56 2.50 -0.68 -18.83
N ASP A 57 1.68 -1.49 -18.16
CA ASP A 57 1.33 -1.29 -16.74
C ASP A 57 2.58 -1.46 -15.86
N ARG A 58 3.45 -2.41 -16.22
CA ARG A 58 4.74 -2.60 -15.55
C ARG A 58 5.63 -1.37 -15.67
N ALA A 59 5.78 -0.83 -16.88
CA ALA A 59 6.66 0.32 -17.11
C ALA A 59 6.19 1.56 -16.34
N GLN A 60 4.89 1.83 -16.35
CA GLN A 60 4.29 2.93 -15.58
C GLN A 60 4.46 2.73 -14.07
N LEU A 61 4.36 1.49 -13.60
CA LEU A 61 4.56 1.18 -12.19
C LEU A 61 6.01 1.41 -11.74
N VAL A 62 6.98 1.04 -12.57
CA VAL A 62 8.40 1.31 -12.30
C VAL A 62 8.68 2.82 -12.31
N GLU A 63 8.19 3.54 -13.32
CA GLU A 63 8.37 4.99 -13.42
C GLU A 63 7.82 5.73 -12.20
N ALA A 64 6.57 5.43 -11.81
CA ALA A 64 5.95 6.04 -10.65
C ALA A 64 6.63 5.65 -9.34
N CYS A 65 7.04 4.38 -9.20
CA CYS A 65 7.80 3.93 -8.03
C CYS A 65 9.10 4.74 -7.86
N VAL A 66 9.86 4.94 -8.94
CA VAL A 66 11.11 5.73 -8.89
C VAL A 66 10.79 7.19 -8.54
N ALA A 67 9.75 7.77 -9.14
CA ALA A 67 9.37 9.16 -8.91
C ALA A 67 8.93 9.43 -7.46
N ASP A 68 8.11 8.55 -6.88
CA ASP A 68 7.46 8.78 -5.58
C ASP A 68 8.31 8.33 -4.39
N THR A 69 9.10 7.26 -4.56
CA THR A 69 9.87 6.67 -3.45
C THR A 69 11.33 7.09 -3.43
N GLY A 70 11.86 7.57 -4.56
CA GLY A 70 13.29 7.85 -4.72
C GLY A 70 14.18 6.61 -4.70
N ASN A 71 13.61 5.41 -4.82
CA ASN A 71 14.35 4.16 -4.95
C ASN A 71 15.05 4.06 -6.31
N SER A 72 16.00 3.12 -6.42
CA SER A 72 16.63 2.81 -7.70
C SER A 72 15.65 2.14 -8.66
N GLU A 73 15.87 2.32 -9.96
CA GLU A 73 15.09 1.67 -11.02
C GLU A 73 15.06 0.14 -10.82
N ALA A 74 16.21 -0.48 -10.53
CA ALA A 74 16.30 -1.91 -10.25
C ALA A 74 15.45 -2.37 -9.05
N ALA A 75 15.33 -1.56 -7.99
CA ALA A 75 14.45 -1.87 -6.86
C ALA A 75 12.99 -1.88 -7.28
N CYS A 76 12.60 -0.88 -8.07
CA CYS A 76 11.24 -0.73 -8.57
C CYS A 76 10.88 -1.80 -9.61
N GLU A 77 11.82 -2.20 -10.47
CA GLU A 77 11.64 -3.33 -11.38
C GLU A 77 11.43 -4.65 -10.63
N CYS A 78 12.25 -4.93 -9.61
CA CYS A 78 12.06 -6.08 -8.74
C CYS A 78 10.68 -6.06 -8.07
N ALA A 79 10.26 -4.91 -7.55
CA ALA A 79 8.97 -4.78 -6.88
C ALA A 79 7.82 -4.99 -7.86
N ALA A 80 7.93 -4.48 -9.09
CA ALA A 80 6.93 -4.66 -10.14
C ALA A 80 6.79 -6.12 -10.56
N ASP A 81 7.91 -6.83 -10.71
CA ASP A 81 7.93 -8.26 -11.09
C ASP A 81 7.32 -9.13 -9.97
N GLN A 82 7.74 -8.92 -8.73
CA GLN A 82 7.16 -9.64 -7.59
C GLN A 82 5.68 -9.30 -7.35
N ALA A 83 5.28 -8.05 -7.58
CA ALA A 83 3.88 -7.66 -7.48
C ALA A 83 3.02 -8.39 -8.52
N ALA A 84 3.51 -8.55 -9.75
CA ALA A 84 2.81 -9.32 -10.79
C ALA A 84 2.69 -10.81 -10.45
N GLU A 85 3.65 -11.36 -9.70
CA GLU A 85 3.65 -12.77 -9.28
C GLU A 85 2.81 -13.06 -8.02
N ARG A 86 2.78 -12.11 -7.07
CA ARG A 86 2.27 -12.35 -5.70
C ARG A 86 0.96 -11.65 -5.42
N LEU A 87 0.63 -10.58 -6.13
CA LEU A 87 -0.66 -9.92 -5.97
C LEU A 87 -1.71 -10.64 -6.80
N ASP A 88 -2.94 -10.58 -6.31
CA ASP A 88 -4.09 -10.87 -7.13
C ASP A 88 -4.12 -9.92 -8.34
N GLY A 89 -4.45 -10.46 -9.52
CA GLY A 89 -4.41 -9.68 -10.76
C GLY A 89 -5.33 -8.45 -10.73
N ARG A 90 -6.41 -8.49 -9.94
CA ARG A 90 -7.33 -7.36 -9.75
C ARG A 90 -6.66 -6.24 -8.96
N VAL A 91 -5.93 -6.60 -7.91
CA VAL A 91 -5.17 -5.67 -7.08
C VAL A 91 -4.10 -4.99 -7.93
N TYR A 92 -3.36 -5.76 -8.72
CA TYR A 92 -2.34 -5.19 -9.59
C TYR A 92 -2.98 -4.23 -10.62
N ALA A 93 -4.09 -4.64 -11.25
CA ALA A 93 -4.82 -3.80 -12.19
C ALA A 93 -5.38 -2.50 -11.56
N PHE A 94 -5.74 -2.55 -10.27
CA PHE A 94 -6.12 -1.35 -9.51
C PHE A 94 -4.96 -0.36 -9.39
N PHE A 95 -3.78 -0.84 -8.98
CA PHE A 95 -2.61 0.04 -8.85
C PHE A 95 -2.13 0.56 -10.19
N SER A 96 -2.07 -0.29 -11.22
CA SER A 96 -1.68 0.17 -12.55
C SER A 96 -2.62 1.24 -13.08
N ALA A 97 -3.93 1.08 -12.88
CA ALA A 97 -4.92 2.11 -13.25
C ALA A 97 -4.70 3.43 -12.48
N LYS A 98 -4.43 3.40 -11.17
CA LYS A 98 -4.13 4.61 -10.39
C LYS A 98 -2.86 5.30 -10.86
N LEU A 99 -1.80 4.54 -11.14
CA LEU A 99 -0.52 5.09 -11.61
C LEU A 99 -0.62 5.67 -13.01
N ALA A 100 -1.47 5.08 -13.87
CA ALA A 100 -1.80 5.61 -15.18
C ALA A 100 -2.69 6.88 -15.13
N GLY A 101 -3.15 7.31 -13.95
CA GLY A 101 -4.12 8.39 -13.79
C GLY A 101 -5.52 8.04 -14.32
N ASN A 102 -5.83 6.76 -14.45
CA ASN A 102 -7.15 6.26 -14.87
C ASN A 102 -8.03 6.01 -13.64
N ASP A 103 -8.44 7.10 -12.99
CA ASP A 103 -9.21 7.06 -11.75
C ASP A 103 -10.54 6.34 -11.90
N ASP A 104 -11.26 6.51 -13.02
CA ASP A 104 -12.54 5.85 -13.27
C ASP A 104 -12.39 4.32 -13.25
N ARG A 105 -11.36 3.79 -13.93
CA ARG A 105 -11.07 2.34 -13.92
C ARG A 105 -10.66 1.86 -12.53
N ALA A 106 -9.84 2.64 -11.83
CA ALA A 106 -9.40 2.29 -10.49
C ALA A 106 -10.59 2.23 -9.51
N ASP A 107 -11.53 3.17 -9.61
CA ASP A 107 -12.71 3.22 -8.74
C ASP A 107 -13.67 2.06 -9.04
N ASP A 108 -13.86 1.70 -10.31
CA ASP A 108 -14.63 0.51 -10.73
C ASP A 108 -14.04 -0.80 -10.19
N ILE A 109 -12.71 -0.92 -10.19
CA ILE A 109 -12.02 -2.09 -9.63
C ILE A 109 -12.12 -2.08 -8.10
N MET A 110 -11.91 -0.93 -7.45
CA MET A 110 -11.99 -0.79 -6.00
C MET A 110 -13.39 -1.16 -5.48
N GLY A 111 -14.45 -0.81 -6.22
CA GLY A 111 -15.83 -1.19 -5.87
C GLY A 111 -16.10 -2.71 -5.82
N GLN A 112 -15.18 -3.51 -6.38
CA GLN A 112 -15.25 -4.98 -6.41
C GLN A 112 -14.29 -5.64 -5.41
N MET A 113 -13.50 -4.86 -4.68
CA MET A 113 -12.56 -5.34 -3.68
C MET A 113 -13.16 -5.28 -2.29
N THR A 114 -12.81 -6.26 -1.46
CA THR A 114 -13.15 -6.23 -0.04
C THR A 114 -12.08 -5.47 0.75
N LEU A 115 -12.40 -5.08 1.99
CA LEU A 115 -11.42 -4.50 2.90
C LEU A 115 -10.28 -5.48 3.21
N SER A 116 -10.56 -6.79 3.23
CA SER A 116 -9.54 -7.83 3.44
C SER A 116 -8.53 -7.82 2.30
N ASP A 117 -9.00 -7.77 1.06
CA ASP A 117 -8.13 -7.76 -0.13
C ASP A 117 -7.17 -6.56 -0.09
N LEU A 118 -7.65 -5.40 0.34
CA LEU A 118 -6.83 -4.19 0.50
C LEU A 118 -5.78 -4.32 1.61
N GLN A 119 -6.11 -4.98 2.73
CA GLN A 119 -5.16 -5.20 3.84
C GLN A 119 -4.07 -6.22 3.46
N ASP A 120 -4.46 -7.32 2.83
CA ASP A 120 -3.53 -8.36 2.37
C ASP A 120 -2.58 -7.80 1.31
N THR A 121 -3.12 -6.98 0.41
CA THR A 121 -2.36 -6.23 -0.58
C THR A 121 -1.30 -5.33 0.06
N ALA A 122 -1.72 -4.48 1.00
CA ALA A 122 -0.81 -3.52 1.63
C ALA A 122 0.34 -4.25 2.35
N THR A 123 0.02 -5.35 3.05
CA THR A 123 1.01 -6.19 3.73
C THR A 123 1.97 -6.84 2.72
N THR A 124 1.43 -7.39 1.64
CA THR A 124 2.22 -8.05 0.59
C THR A 124 3.16 -7.07 -0.11
N MET A 125 2.68 -5.88 -0.47
CA MET A 125 3.52 -4.83 -1.08
C MET A 125 4.64 -4.39 -0.15
N GLN A 126 4.37 -4.26 1.16
CA GLN A 126 5.40 -3.90 2.12
C GLN A 126 6.52 -4.96 2.20
N VAL A 127 6.15 -6.25 2.19
CA VAL A 127 7.11 -7.36 2.15
C VAL A 127 7.95 -7.31 0.86
N ILE A 128 7.29 -7.15 -0.29
CA ILE A 128 7.95 -7.08 -1.60
C ILE A 128 8.99 -5.95 -1.62
N PHE A 129 8.63 -4.74 -1.16
CA PHE A 129 9.56 -3.61 -1.16
C PHE A 129 10.77 -3.85 -0.27
N VAL A 130 10.58 -4.42 0.91
CA VAL A 130 11.70 -4.74 1.83
C VAL A 130 12.60 -5.80 1.21
N GLU A 131 12.05 -6.86 0.63
CA GLU A 131 12.83 -7.91 -0.03
C GLU A 131 13.61 -7.38 -1.23
N CYS A 132 13.00 -6.52 -2.05
CA CYS A 132 13.66 -5.94 -3.21
C CYS A 132 14.75 -4.94 -2.81
N GLN A 133 14.56 -4.12 -1.76
CA GLN A 133 15.63 -3.23 -1.30
C GLN A 133 16.82 -3.97 -0.70
N LEU A 134 16.56 -5.03 0.09
CA LEU A 134 17.62 -5.76 0.80
C LEU A 134 18.47 -6.67 -0.12
N ASN A 135 17.93 -7.08 -1.27
CA ASN A 135 18.59 -8.02 -2.17
C ASN A 135 19.25 -7.36 -3.39
N LEU A 136 19.28 -6.02 -3.47
CA LEU A 136 20.01 -5.33 -4.54
C LEU A 136 21.52 -5.39 -4.27
N PRO A 137 22.33 -5.72 -5.29
CA PRO A 137 23.78 -5.63 -5.16
C PRO A 137 24.19 -4.15 -4.98
N ASP A 138 25.06 -3.89 -4.00
CA ASP A 138 25.66 -2.57 -3.72
C ASP A 138 26.37 -1.95 -4.94
#